data_AF-A0A418IDP9-F1
#
_entry.id   AF-A0A418IDP9-F1
#
_cell.length_a   1.000
_cell.length_b   1.000
_cell.length_c   1.000
_cell.angle_alpha   90.00
_cell.angle_beta   90.00
_cell.angle_gamma   90.00
#
_symmetry.space_group_name_H-M   'P 1'
#
loop_
_entity.id
_entity.type
_entity.pdbx_description
1 polymer ?
#
loop_
_entity_poly.entity_id
_entity_poly.type
_entity_poly.pdbx_seq_one_letter_code
_entity_poly.pdbx_strand_id
1 'polypeptide(L)' 'MSLHFMVVFWLSVIFLICGIGALIAYKVRGSQQAKESLLGVTVMLLVFGIVGILFSLIFS' A
#
# COMPACT_ATOMS: atom_id res chain seq x y z
N MET A 1 -19.81 13.76 -0.71
CA MET A 1 -18.76 13.08 0.08
C MET A 1 -17.84 14.13 0.66
N SER A 2 -17.56 14.07 1.97
CA SER A 2 -16.61 15.00 2.59
C SER A 2 -15.25 14.89 1.90
N LEU A 3 -14.64 16.03 1.60
CA LEU A 3 -13.35 16.16 0.91
C LEU A 3 -12.26 15.30 1.59
N HIS A 4 -12.41 15.09 2.89
CA HIS A 4 -11.59 14.19 3.70
C HIS A 4 -11.63 12.73 3.22
N PHE A 5 -12.82 12.19 2.91
CA PHE A 5 -12.96 10.81 2.42
C PHE A 5 -12.34 10.62 1.04
N MET A 6 -12.51 11.61 0.18
CA MET A 6 -11.95 11.57 -1.17
C MET A 6 -10.42 11.55 -1.15
N VAL A 7 -9.80 12.27 -0.21
CA VAL A 7 -8.34 12.27 -0.02
C VAL A 7 -7.84 10.94 0.54
N VAL A 8 -8.49 10.38 1.56
CA VAL A 8 -8.07 9.09 2.16
C VAL A 8 -8.21 7.94 1.15
N PHE A 9 -9.26 7.96 0.33
CA PHE A 9 -9.45 6.99 -0.74
C PHE A 9 -8.34 7.08 -1.80
N TRP A 10 -8.03 8.29 -2.28
CA TRP A 10 -6.95 8.52 -3.23
C TRP A 10 -5.58 8.13 -2.67
N LEU A 11 -5.32 8.43 -1.39
CA LEU A 11 -4.08 8.07 -0.71
C LEU A 11 -3.91 6.55 -0.61
N SER A 12 -4.99 5.82 -0.33
CA SER A 12 -5.00 4.35 -0.30
C SER A 12 -4.70 3.75 -1.68
N VAL A 13 -5.23 4.33 -2.75
CA VAL A 13 -4.94 3.90 -4.13
C VAL A 13 -3.45 4.07 -4.45
N ILE A 14 -2.84 5.19 -4.06
CA ILE A 14 -1.40 5.41 -4.24
C ILE A 14 -0.57 4.39 -3.46
N PHE A 15 -0.96 4.10 -2.21
CA PHE A 15 -0.31 3.08 -1.37
C PHE A 15 -0.39 1.68 -1.99
N LEU A 16 -1.54 1.35 -2.60
CA LEU A 16 -1.74 0.07 -3.30
C LEU A 16 -0.84 -0.05 -4.53
N ILE A 17 -0.73 1.01 -5.34
CA ILE A 17 0.16 1.05 -6.51
C ILE A 17 1.63 0.92 -6.08
N CYS A 18 2.04 1.61 -5.02
CA CYS A 18 3.38 1.49 -4.44
C CYS A 18 3.66 0.06 -3.93
N GLY A 19 2.68 -0.58 -3.28
CA GLY A 19 2.79 -1.97 -2.83
C GLY A 19 2.98 -2.95 -3.98
N ILE A 20 2.24 -2.79 -5.08
CA ILE A 20 2.40 -3.60 -6.29
C ILE A 20 3.77 -3.35 -6.94
N GLY A 21 4.22 -2.09 -7.02
CA GLY A 21 5.54 -1.74 -7.53
C GLY A 21 6.67 -2.38 -6.71
N ALA A 22 6.56 -2.37 -5.39
CA ALA A 22 7.50 -3.04 -4.49
C ALA A 22 7.51 -4.57 -4.70
N LEU A 23 6.33 -5.18 -4.94
CA LEU A 23 6.19 -6.61 -5.25
C LEU A 23 6.83 -7.00 -6.60
N ILE A 24 6.69 -6.15 -7.62
CA ILE A 24 7.33 -6.36 -8.93
C ILE A 24 8.85 -6.22 -8.79
N ALA A 25 9.31 -5.19 -8.08
CA ALA A 25 10.74 -5.01 -7.77
C ALA A 25 11.29 -6.20 -6.97
N TYR A 26 10.52 -6.76 -6.03
CA TYR A 26 10.86 -7.98 -5.29
C TYR A 26 11.07 -9.19 -6.22
N LYS A 27 10.16 -9.38 -7.19
CA LYS A 27 10.22 -10.50 -8.14
C LYS A 27 11.42 -10.38 -9.08
N VAL A 28 11.82 -9.15 -9.43
CA VAL A 28 12.94 -8.88 -10.36
C VAL A 28 14.30 -8.90 -9.66
N ARG A 29 14.40 -8.50 -8.38
CA ARG A 29 15.69 -8.46 -7.65
C ARG A 29 16.02 -9.80 -7.01
N GLY A 30 17.07 -10.47 -7.50
CA GLY A 30 17.57 -11.75 -6.99
C GLY A 30 18.27 -11.70 -5.61
N SER A 31 18.52 -10.52 -5.04
CA SER A 31 19.33 -10.37 -3.82
C SER A 31 18.52 -10.66 -2.54
N GLN A 32 18.81 -11.77 -1.85
CA GLN A 32 18.10 -12.23 -0.64
C GLN A 32 17.98 -11.18 0.47
N GLN A 33 18.98 -10.32 0.64
CA GLN A 33 18.97 -9.30 1.69
C GLN A 33 17.99 -8.15 1.39
N ALA A 34 17.77 -7.82 0.12
CA ALA A 34 16.76 -6.85 -0.27
C ALA A 34 15.35 -7.45 -0.23
N LYS A 35 15.23 -8.77 -0.41
CA LYS A 35 13.93 -9.47 -0.38
C LYS A 35 13.25 -9.34 0.98
N GLU A 36 13.97 -9.51 2.08
CA GLU A 36 13.36 -9.47 3.42
C GLU A 36 12.90 -8.05 3.81
N SER A 37 13.73 -7.04 3.53
CA SER A 37 13.38 -5.64 3.77
C SER A 37 12.22 -5.16 2.86
N LEU A 38 12.23 -5.54 1.59
CA LEU A 38 11.21 -5.14 0.62
C LEU A 38 9.88 -5.87 0.85
N LEU A 39 9.91 -7.11 1.37
CA LEU A 39 8.72 -7.83 1.82
C LEU A 39 8.07 -7.10 3.00
N GLY A 40 8.86 -6.65 3.98
CA GLY A 40 8.37 -5.82 5.10
C GLY A 40 7.71 -4.53 4.63
N VAL A 41 8.33 -3.82 3.68
CA VAL A 41 7.76 -2.60 3.07
C VAL A 41 6.47 -2.90 2.30
N THR A 42 6.43 -3.99 1.54
CA THR A 42 5.22 -4.41 0.82
C THR A 42 4.08 -4.69 1.78
N VAL A 43 4.33 -5.43 2.87
CA VAL A 43 3.33 -5.73 3.90
C VAL A 43 2.84 -4.45 4.58
N MET A 44 3.75 -3.53 4.95
CA MET A 44 3.38 -2.23 5.52
C MET A 44 2.50 -1.41 4.56
N LEU A 45 2.86 -1.33 3.27
CA LEU A 45 2.08 -0.62 2.26
C LEU A 45 0.69 -1.24 2.07
N LEU A 46 0.60 -2.56 2.09
CA LEU A 46 -0.68 -3.30 1.98
C LEU A 46 -1.57 -3.06 3.20
N VAL A 47 -1.01 -3.12 4.41
CA VAL A 47 -1.74 -2.82 5.66
C VAL A 47 -2.24 -1.39 5.66
N PHE A 48 -1.41 -0.42 5.24
CA PHE A 48 -1.81 0.98 5.14
C PHE A 48 -2.93 1.19 4.12
N GLY A 49 -2.86 0.54 2.96
CA GLY A 49 -3.90 0.59 1.94
C GLY A 49 -5.22 -0.02 2.42
N ILE A 50 -5.18 -1.18 3.07
CA ILE A 50 -6.38 -1.83 3.62
C ILE A 50 -7.00 -0.97 4.72
N VAL A 51 -6.21 -0.46 5.66
CA VAL A 51 -6.69 0.41 6.74
C VAL A 51 -7.31 1.68 6.17
N GLY A 52 -6.70 2.32 5.17
CA GLY A 52 -7.25 3.53 4.55
C GLY A 52 -8.55 3.27 3.76
N ILE A 53 -8.68 2.11 3.13
CA ILE A 53 -9.95 1.68 2.51
C ILE A 53 -11.01 1.40 3.58
N LEU A 54 -10.67 0.68 4.66
CA LEU A 54 -11.59 0.39 5.76
C LEU A 54 -12.07 1.67 6.43
N PHE A 55 -11.15 2.60 6.70
CA PHE A 55 -11.45 3.90 7.27
C PHE A 55 -12.35 4.71 6.34
N SER A 56 -12.06 4.68 5.03
CA SER A 56 -12.92 5.29 4.01
C SER A 56 -14.32 4.66 4.03
N LEU A 57 -14.44 3.34 4.14
CA LEU A 57 -15.71 2.63 4.06
C LEU A 57 -16.59 2.80 5.32
N ILE A 58 -15.97 2.86 6.51
CA ILE A 58 -16.66 2.98 7.80
C ILE A 58 -17.21 4.39 8.02
N PHE A 59 -16.48 5.40 7.56
CA PHE A 59 -16.84 6.80 7.78
C PHE A 59 -17.33 7.51 6.49
N SER A 60 -17.51 6.78 5.37
CA SER A 60 -18.15 7.29 4.13
C SER A 60 -19.66 7.45 4.26
#